data_AF-A0A0F8ZU51-F1
#
_entry.id   AF-A0A0F8ZU51-F1
#
_cell.length_a   1.000
_cell.length_b   1.000
_cell.length_c   1.000
_cell.angle_alpha   90.00
_cell.angle_beta   90.00
_cell.angle_gamma   90.00
#
_symmetry.space_group_name_H-M   'P 1'
#
loop_
_entity.id
_entity.type
_entity.pdbx_description
1 polymer ?
#
loop_
_entity_poly.entity_id
_entity_poly.type
_entity_poly.pdbx_seq_one_letter_code
_entity_poly.pdbx_strand_id
1 'polypeptide(L)' 'MTSLTFHGGISTIGGNCVIVEESSTRIMFDNGMCFSSEGAYYKDLKKKKGPGKITSNLSLP' A
#
# COMPACT_ATOMS: atom_id res chain seq x y z
N MET A 1 12.06 -6.03 26.77
CA MET A 1 13.06 -6.42 25.76
C MET A 1 12.41 -6.19 24.43
N THR A 2 13.00 -5.32 23.63
CA THR A 2 12.40 -4.92 22.35
C THR A 2 12.61 -6.01 21.32
N SER A 3 11.56 -6.40 20.60
CA SER A 3 11.65 -7.30 19.46
C SER A 3 11.25 -6.58 18.17
N LEU A 4 11.89 -6.99 17.07
CA LEU A 4 11.58 -6.56 15.71
C LEU A 4 11.31 -7.80 14.86
N THR A 5 10.08 -7.95 14.39
CA THR A 5 9.65 -9.12 13.60
C THR A 5 9.26 -8.68 12.20
N PHE A 6 9.88 -9.30 11.20
CA PHE A 6 9.58 -9.06 9.78
C PHE A 6 8.61 -10.13 9.27
N HIS A 7 7.39 -9.74 8.94
CA HIS A 7 6.37 -10.60 8.34
C HIS A 7 6.35 -10.49 6.80
N GLY A 8 6.87 -9.40 6.23
CA GLY A 8 6.92 -9.18 4.79
C GLY A 8 7.85 -8.02 4.41
N GLY A 9 8.18 -7.91 3.13
CA GLY A 9 9.10 -6.88 2.60
C GLY A 9 10.58 -7.28 2.65
N ILE A 10 10.91 -8.52 3.02
CA ILE A 10 12.29 -9.02 3.00
C ILE A 10 12.68 -9.42 1.59
N SER A 11 13.70 -8.76 1.04
CA SER A 11 14.22 -9.03 -0.31
C SER A 11 13.15 -8.90 -1.42
N THR A 12 12.11 -8.12 -1.20
CA THR A 12 11.04 -7.84 -2.15
C THR A 12 10.76 -6.34 -2.24
N ILE A 13 10.19 -5.90 -3.37
CA ILE A 13 9.65 -4.55 -3.49
C ILE A 13 8.20 -4.58 -3.01
N GLY A 14 7.86 -3.76 -2.02
CA GLY A 14 6.56 -3.75 -1.37
C GLY A 14 6.33 -4.97 -0.47
N GLY A 15 5.12 -5.06 0.10
CA GLY A 15 4.75 -6.14 1.02
C GLY A 15 5.22 -5.91 2.45
N ASN A 16 5.64 -4.68 2.79
CA ASN A 16 6.20 -4.36 4.09
C ASN A 16 5.19 -4.65 5.19
N CYS A 17 5.59 -5.50 6.12
CA CYS A 17 4.83 -5.78 7.32
C CYS A 17 5.83 -6.05 8.44
N VAL A 18 5.97 -5.08 9.33
CA VAL A 18 6.95 -5.12 10.42
C VAL A 18 6.23 -4.90 11.73
N ILE A 19 6.56 -5.72 12.72
CA ILE A 19 6.04 -5.59 14.08
C ILE A 19 7.18 -5.20 15.01
N VAL A 20 6.93 -4.17 15.82
CA VAL A 20 7.76 -3.79 16.97
C VAL A 20 7.00 -4.13 18.24
N GLU A 21 7.65 -4.84 19.16
CA GLU A 21 7.07 -5.15 20.47
C GLU A 21 7.98 -4.65 21.57
N GLU A 22 7.38 -4.01 22.57
CA GLU A 22 8.05 -3.65 23.82
C GLU A 22 7.07 -3.81 24.98
N SER A 23 7.47 -4.60 25.99
CA SER A 23 6.65 -4.93 27.15
C SER A 23 5.26 -5.47 26.76
N SER A 24 4.18 -4.72 27.01
CA SER A 24 2.80 -5.10 26.64
C SER A 24 2.29 -4.39 25.38
N THR A 25 3.15 -3.62 24.71
CA THR A 25 2.79 -2.84 23.54
C THR A 25 3.26 -3.54 22.28
N ARG A 26 2.36 -3.65 21.29
CA ARG A 26 2.64 -4.18 19.96
C ARG A 26 2.20 -3.17 18.91
N ILE A 27 3.11 -2.78 18.04
CA ILE A 27 2.86 -1.84 16.94
C ILE A 27 3.18 -2.55 15.62
N MET A 28 2.25 -2.45 14.67
CA MET A 28 2.39 -2.99 13.33
C MET A 28 2.49 -1.85 12.33
N PHE A 29 3.46 -1.93 11.41
CA PHE A 29 3.73 -0.91 10.40
C PHE A 29 3.44 -1.41 8.98
N ASP A 30 3.07 -0.45 8.13
CA ASP A 30 2.80 -0.50 6.69
C ASP A 30 1.64 -1.36 6.20
N ASN A 31 1.44 -2.59 6.70
CA ASN A 31 0.45 -3.56 6.17
C ASN A 31 0.43 -3.58 4.63
N GLY A 32 1.61 -3.40 4.03
CA GLY A 32 1.77 -3.11 2.62
C GLY A 32 1.55 -4.35 1.77
N MET A 33 1.12 -4.15 0.54
CA MET A 33 0.93 -5.24 -0.42
C MET A 33 2.21 -5.48 -1.21
N CYS A 34 2.49 -6.74 -1.53
CA CYS A 34 3.63 -7.09 -2.37
C CYS A 34 3.39 -6.61 -3.81
N PHE A 35 4.37 -5.91 -4.42
CA PHE A 35 4.17 -5.32 -5.75
C PHE A 35 3.99 -6.35 -6.85
N SER A 36 4.55 -7.56 -6.70
CA SER A 36 4.29 -8.67 -7.60
C SER A 36 2.81 -9.08 -7.63
N SER A 37 2.06 -8.77 -6.57
CA SER A 37 0.61 -8.98 -6.45
C SER A 37 -0.21 -7.72 -6.77
N GLU A 38 0.42 -6.62 -7.21
CA GLU A 38 -0.25 -5.35 -7.55
C GLU A 38 -1.40 -5.56 -8.55
N GLY A 39 -1.20 -6.48 -9.51
CA GLY A 39 -2.20 -6.86 -10.50
C GLY A 39 -3.44 -7.54 -9.92
N ALA A 40 -3.50 -7.91 -8.64
CA ALA A 40 -4.72 -8.41 -7.98
C ALA A 40 -5.57 -7.26 -7.38
N TYR A 41 -4.93 -6.14 -7.03
CA TYR A 41 -5.57 -5.05 -6.28
C TYR A 41 -5.83 -3.81 -7.12
N TYR A 42 -5.00 -3.56 -8.14
CA TYR A 42 -5.07 -2.35 -8.97
C TYR A 42 -5.55 -2.62 -10.40
N LYS A 43 -6.20 -3.77 -10.67
CA LYS A 43 -6.75 -4.10 -11.99
C LYS A 43 -7.61 -2.97 -12.56
N ASP A 44 -8.38 -2.32 -11.70
CA ASP A 44 -9.31 -1.27 -12.10
C ASP A 44 -8.69 0.13 -12.14
N LEU A 45 -7.62 0.39 -11.38
CA LEU A 45 -6.90 1.66 -11.47
C LEU A 45 -6.04 1.74 -12.74
N LYS A 46 -5.43 0.61 -13.16
CA LYS A 46 -4.62 0.54 -14.39
C LYS A 46 -5.44 0.70 -15.67
N LYS A 47 -6.78 0.58 -15.60
CA LYS A 47 -7.68 0.73 -16.76
C LYS A 47 -7.93 2.19 -17.16
N LYS A 48 -7.51 3.18 -16.36
CA LYS A 48 -7.53 4.59 -16.76
C LYS A 48 -6.28 4.96 -17.57
N LYS A 49 -6.23 4.49 -18.82
CA LYS A 49 -5.36 5.07 -19.86
C LYS A 49 -6.23 5.66 -20.98
N GLY A 50 -6.42 6.96 -20.89
CA GLY A 50 -6.86 7.81 -21.99
C GLY A 50 -6.59 9.25 -21.57
N PRO A 51 -6.18 10.15 -22.48
CA PRO A 51 -6.07 11.57 -22.17
C PRO A 51 -7.49 12.09 -21.96
N GLY A 52 -8.00 11.95 -20.73
CA GLY A 52 -9.21 12.62 -20.32
C GLY A 52 -8.91 14.10 -20.35
N LYS A 53 -9.33 14.79 -21.43
CA LYS A 53 -9.50 16.23 -21.42
C LYS A 53 -10.16 16.59 -20.09
N ILE A 54 -9.44 17.30 -19.24
CA ILE A 54 -10.04 18.02 -18.13
C ILE A 54 -10.83 19.16 -18.78
N THR A 55 -12.04 18.88 -19.25
CA THR A 55 -12.99 19.95 -19.54
C THR A 55 -13.51 20.42 -18.19
N SER A 56 -13.03 21.57 -17.77
CA SER A 56 -13.56 22.31 -16.63
C SER A 56 -15.00 22.74 -16.93
N ASN A 57 -15.96 21.83 -16.77
CA ASN A 57 -17.36 22.20 -16.63
C ASN A 57 -17.76 21.97 -15.18
N LEU A 58 -17.20 22.81 -14.32
CA LEU A 58 -17.79 23.10 -13.02
C LEU A 58 -18.88 24.15 -13.26
N SER A 59 -20.05 23.72 -13.73
CA SER A 59 -21.27 24.48 -13.49
C SER A 59 -21.76 24.11 -12.09
N LEU A 60 -21.35 24.88 -11.10
CA LEU A 60 -22.07 24.96 -9.83
C LEU A 60 -23.29 25.89 -10.04
N PRO A 61 -24.38 25.71 -9.28
CA PRO A 61 -25.53 26.61 -9.31
C PRO A 61 -25.14 28.08 -9.05
#